data_AF-A0A813DNC9-F1
#
_entry.id   AF-A0A813DNC9-F1
#
_cell.length_a   1.000
_cell.length_b   1.000
_cell.length_c   1.000
_cell.angle_alpha   90.00
_cell.angle_beta   90.00
_cell.angle_gamma   90.00
#
_symmetry.space_group_name_H-M   'P 1'
#
loop_
_entity.id
_entity.type
_entity.pdbx_description
1 polymer ?
#
loop_
_entity_poly.entity_id
_entity_poly.type
_entity_poly.pdbx_seq_one_letter_code
_entity_poly.pdbx_strand_id
1 'polypeptide(L)'
;LAEHWVSCYVALPLVGTVSVAYSTGVSVEFAELAPVLGSLAAANARRRPEVLDLLESGALMRTALQVFQVVDDGSGYLTWQGGGIQDFVTAVFCQYHLSLPSSSQVAVIYEKFAAGRQQPRINTSECLCLVDALFRATFYEEAVSNSEAPEKRQDDAALMAEMTAVAATATATAVAAVVSAASASRSPSRSQASVASPPRVQNQQQQQRQQQQQEQQQQQNHSQASVDEQDSGDLE
;
A
#
# COMPACT_ATOMS: atom_id res chain seq x y z
N LEU A 1 -6.95 21.87 -3.36
CA LEU A 1 -7.76 21.48 -2.18
C LEU A 1 -7.02 20.50 -1.27
N ALA A 2 -6.52 19.37 -1.77
CA ALA A 2 -5.77 18.40 -0.96
C ALA A 2 -4.51 18.97 -0.29
N GLU A 3 -3.71 19.79 -1.00
CA GLU A 3 -2.50 20.42 -0.44
C GLU A 3 -2.81 21.34 0.77
N HIS A 4 -3.89 22.13 0.66
CA HIS A 4 -4.35 22.98 1.75
C HIS A 4 -4.85 22.14 2.93
N TRP A 5 -5.55 21.05 2.66
CA TRP A 5 -5.98 20.12 3.71
C TRP A 5 -4.79 19.51 4.46
N VAL A 6 -3.76 19.04 3.74
CA VAL A 6 -2.52 18.52 4.36
C VAL A 6 -1.78 19.60 5.16
N SER A 7 -1.79 20.84 4.69
CA SER A 7 -1.14 21.96 5.38
C SER A 7 -1.83 22.33 6.70
N CYS A 8 -3.14 22.13 6.78
CA CYS A 8 -3.94 22.38 7.97
C CYS A 8 -4.29 21.10 8.75
N TYR A 9 -3.75 19.94 8.36
CA TYR A 9 -4.05 18.66 9.00
C TYR A 9 -3.48 18.63 10.41
N VAL A 10 -4.36 18.44 11.39
CA VAL A 10 -4.00 18.22 12.78
C VAL A 10 -4.27 16.76 13.11
N ALA A 11 -3.21 16.01 13.32
CA ALA A 11 -3.31 14.60 13.64
C ALA A 11 -3.96 14.40 15.01
N LEU A 12 -4.99 13.56 15.07
CA LEU A 12 -5.49 13.06 16.33
C LEU A 12 -4.47 12.07 16.92
N PRO A 13 -4.20 12.09 18.24
CA PRO A 13 -3.37 11.09 18.88
C PRO A 13 -3.85 9.68 18.54
N LEU A 14 -2.95 8.71 18.34
CA LEU A 14 -3.42 7.34 18.10
C LEU A 14 -3.95 6.70 19.38
N VAL A 15 -3.29 6.96 20.51
CA VAL A 15 -3.68 6.42 21.82
C VAL A 15 -4.99 7.07 22.26
N GLY A 16 -5.99 6.24 22.57
CA GLY A 16 -7.32 6.68 23.01
C GLY A 16 -8.29 7.05 21.88
N THR A 17 -7.85 7.12 20.63
CA THR A 17 -8.73 7.40 19.48
C THR A 17 -9.26 6.08 18.92
N VAL A 18 -10.52 5.77 19.23
CA VAL A 18 -11.20 4.54 18.79
C VAL A 18 -11.81 4.63 17.39
N SER A 19 -12.10 5.84 16.95
CA SER A 19 -12.68 6.13 15.65
C SER A 19 -12.31 7.52 15.15
N VAL A 20 -12.40 7.72 13.84
CA VAL A 20 -12.21 9.03 13.20
C VAL A 20 -13.34 9.27 12.21
N ALA A 21 -13.97 10.44 12.33
CA ALA A 21 -14.91 10.97 11.34
C ALA A 21 -14.14 11.89 10.37
N TYR A 22 -14.06 11.48 9.12
CA TYR A 22 -13.35 12.23 8.07
C TYR A 22 -14.26 13.32 7.49
N SER A 23 -13.65 14.36 6.92
CA SER A 23 -14.37 15.45 6.24
C SER A 23 -15.17 14.99 5.02
N THR A 24 -14.94 13.76 4.56
CA THR A 24 -15.70 13.09 3.50
C THR A 24 -17.08 12.60 3.99
N GLY A 25 -17.37 12.70 5.29
CA GLY A 25 -18.57 12.16 5.92
C GLY A 25 -18.46 10.68 6.30
N VAL A 26 -17.33 10.03 5.99
CA VAL A 26 -17.05 8.64 6.35
C VAL A 26 -16.55 8.58 7.79
N SER A 27 -17.14 7.71 8.61
CA SER A 27 -16.63 7.38 9.94
C SER A 27 -16.00 5.99 9.89
N VAL A 28 -14.80 5.87 10.45
CA VAL A 28 -14.09 4.59 10.55
C VAL A 28 -13.86 4.27 12.01
N GLU A 29 -14.45 3.16 12.46
CA GLU A 29 -14.17 2.57 13.76
C GLU A 29 -13.07 1.53 13.61
N PHE A 30 -11.98 1.70 14.36
CA PHE A 30 -10.78 0.89 14.15
C PHE A 30 -10.93 -0.54 14.67
N ALA A 31 -11.76 -0.75 15.70
CA ALA A 31 -12.08 -2.06 16.22
C ALA A 31 -12.75 -2.98 15.18
N GLU A 32 -13.54 -2.42 14.26
CA GLU A 32 -14.17 -3.20 13.17
C GLU A 32 -13.15 -3.75 12.17
N LEU A 33 -12.04 -3.04 12.00
CA LEU A 33 -11.00 -3.38 11.01
C LEU A 33 -9.91 -4.27 11.61
N ALA A 34 -9.76 -4.27 12.93
CA ALA A 34 -8.69 -4.96 13.64
C ALA A 34 -8.59 -6.47 13.32
N PRO A 35 -9.69 -7.25 13.28
CA PRO A 35 -9.61 -8.68 12.93
C PRO A 35 -9.04 -8.94 11.54
N VAL A 36 -9.35 -8.06 10.58
CA VAL A 36 -8.89 -8.18 9.18
C VAL A 36 -7.43 -7.74 9.04
N LEU A 37 -7.00 -6.78 9.85
CA LEU A 37 -5.66 -6.21 9.83
C LEU A 37 -4.67 -6.88 10.79
N GLY A 38 -5.10 -7.82 11.63
CA GLY A 38 -4.26 -8.42 12.68
C GLY A 38 -2.93 -9.00 12.18
N SER A 39 -2.92 -9.67 11.01
CA SER A 39 -1.68 -10.19 10.42
C SER A 39 -0.74 -9.08 9.95
N LEU A 40 -1.28 -7.98 9.44
CA LEU A 40 -0.53 -6.81 9.01
C LEU A 40 0.02 -6.04 10.21
N ALA A 41 -0.79 -5.91 11.26
CA ALA A 41 -0.39 -5.31 12.54
C ALA A 41 0.79 -6.07 13.16
N ALA A 42 0.67 -7.40 13.27
CA ALA A 42 1.74 -8.25 13.79
C ALA A 42 3.04 -8.15 12.97
N ALA A 43 2.93 -8.10 11.64
CA ALA A 43 4.08 -7.94 10.75
C ALA A 43 4.78 -6.59 10.90
N ASN A 44 4.06 -5.55 11.35
CA ASN A 44 4.55 -4.19 11.47
C ASN A 44 4.77 -3.72 12.92
N ALA A 45 4.49 -4.56 13.92
CA ALA A 45 4.54 -4.22 15.35
C ALA A 45 5.84 -3.52 15.78
N ARG A 46 7.00 -3.99 15.27
CA ARG A 46 8.32 -3.42 15.60
C ARG A 46 8.51 -1.97 15.16
N ARG A 47 7.76 -1.52 14.15
CA ARG A 47 7.83 -0.16 13.59
C ARG A 47 6.79 0.77 14.17
N ARG A 48 5.97 0.31 15.13
CA ARG A 48 4.90 1.10 15.75
C ARG A 48 5.36 2.48 16.26
N PRO A 49 6.46 2.62 17.05
CA PRO A 49 6.84 3.92 17.59
C PRO A 49 7.11 4.95 16.48
N GLU A 50 7.78 4.53 15.42
CA GLU A 50 8.04 5.38 14.26
C GLU A 50 6.76 5.77 13.53
N VAL A 51 5.82 4.83 13.38
CA VAL A 51 4.54 5.11 12.71
C VAL A 51 3.66 6.06 13.54
N LEU A 52 3.70 5.98 14.87
CA LEU A 52 3.05 6.94 15.76
C LEU A 52 3.57 8.36 15.52
N ASP A 53 4.89 8.53 15.52
CA ASP A 53 5.52 9.82 15.26
C ASP A 53 5.15 10.37 13.87
N LEU A 54 5.06 9.48 12.86
CA LEU A 54 4.66 9.85 11.50
C LEU A 54 3.21 10.32 11.41
N LEU A 55 2.31 9.68 12.16
CA LEU A 55 0.91 10.06 12.25
C LEU A 55 0.79 11.42 12.95
N GLU A 56 1.39 11.57 14.14
CA GLU A 56 1.27 12.77 14.98
C GLU A 56 1.91 14.01 14.37
N SER A 57 3.05 13.85 13.69
CA SER A 57 3.72 14.95 12.97
C SER A 57 3.03 15.37 11.67
N GLY A 58 2.03 14.59 11.20
CA GLY A 58 1.41 14.75 9.89
C GLY A 58 2.33 14.40 8.71
N ALA A 59 3.50 13.81 8.97
CA ALA A 59 4.43 13.38 7.92
C ALA A 59 3.79 12.33 7.01
N LEU A 60 2.97 11.43 7.55
CA LEU A 60 2.22 10.46 6.77
C LEU A 60 1.39 11.12 5.65
N MET A 61 0.63 12.17 5.98
CA MET A 61 -0.25 12.85 5.03
C MET A 61 0.52 13.59 3.94
N ARG A 62 1.66 14.21 4.27
CA ARG A 62 2.53 14.86 3.29
C ARG A 62 3.12 13.86 2.29
N THR A 63 3.67 12.75 2.79
CA THR A 63 4.22 11.69 1.94
C THR A 63 3.14 11.03 1.10
N ALA A 64 1.97 10.74 1.68
CA ALA A 64 0.85 10.16 0.94
C ALA A 64 0.40 11.08 -0.20
N LEU A 65 0.36 12.39 0.01
CA LEU A 65 0.04 13.34 -1.06
C LEU A 65 1.09 13.34 -2.19
N GLN A 66 2.39 13.30 -1.83
CA GLN A 66 3.46 13.20 -2.83
C GLN A 66 3.37 11.91 -3.64
N VAL A 67 3.10 10.78 -2.97
CA VAL A 67 2.91 9.49 -3.64
C VAL A 67 1.69 9.53 -4.56
N PHE A 68 0.59 10.13 -4.12
CA PHE A 68 -0.62 10.28 -4.95
C PHE A 68 -0.29 11.03 -6.24
N GLN A 69 0.43 12.15 -6.15
CA GLN A 69 0.81 12.96 -7.31
C GLN A 69 1.68 12.21 -8.34
N VAL A 70 2.41 11.17 -7.91
CA VAL A 70 3.23 10.32 -8.80
C VAL A 70 2.39 9.21 -9.43
N VAL A 71 1.42 8.67 -8.68
CA VAL A 71 0.57 7.54 -9.13
C VAL A 71 -0.59 8.01 -10.00
N ASP A 72 -1.14 9.19 -9.70
CA ASP A 72 -2.24 9.80 -10.43
C ASP A 72 -1.81 10.15 -11.86
N ASP A 73 -2.68 9.86 -12.82
CA ASP A 73 -2.48 10.16 -14.24
C ASP A 73 -2.92 11.58 -14.61
N GLY A 74 -3.12 12.43 -13.60
CA GLY A 74 -3.66 13.78 -13.71
C GLY A 74 -5.18 13.83 -13.69
N SER A 75 -5.87 12.70 -13.52
CA SER A 75 -7.33 12.69 -13.37
C SER A 75 -7.78 13.22 -12.02
N GLY A 76 -6.94 13.14 -10.99
CA GLY A 76 -7.28 13.49 -9.61
C GLY A 76 -8.13 12.42 -8.90
N TYR A 77 -8.28 11.23 -9.50
CA TYR A 77 -9.06 10.13 -8.98
C TYR A 77 -8.32 8.80 -9.13
N LEU A 78 -8.44 7.94 -8.13
CA LEU A 78 -7.97 6.56 -8.22
C LEU A 78 -9.15 5.59 -8.21
N THR A 79 -8.99 4.48 -8.91
CA THR A 79 -10.01 3.43 -9.04
C THR A 79 -9.50 2.11 -8.50
N TRP A 80 -10.41 1.29 -7.97
CA TRP A 80 -10.09 -0.07 -7.56
C TRP A 80 -9.77 -0.97 -8.75
N GLN A 81 -10.62 -0.93 -9.80
CA GLN A 81 -10.53 -1.84 -10.96
C GLN A 81 -9.24 -1.65 -11.77
N GLY A 82 -8.68 -0.44 -11.78
CA GLY A 82 -7.40 -0.16 -12.42
C GLY A 82 -6.17 -0.45 -11.55
N GLY A 83 -6.34 -0.96 -10.33
CA GLY A 83 -5.25 -1.19 -9.38
C GLY A 83 -4.69 0.07 -8.71
N GLY A 84 -5.08 1.27 -9.16
CA GLY A 84 -4.51 2.54 -8.70
C GLY A 84 -4.57 2.73 -7.17
N ILE A 85 -5.63 2.26 -6.52
CA ILE A 85 -5.73 2.29 -5.04
C ILE A 85 -4.70 1.37 -4.38
N GLN A 86 -4.55 0.14 -4.88
CA GLN A 86 -3.58 -0.81 -4.33
C GLN A 86 -2.15 -0.32 -4.57
N ASP A 87 -1.85 0.19 -5.75
CA ASP A 87 -0.53 0.72 -6.11
C ASP A 87 -0.18 1.94 -5.25
N PHE A 88 -1.14 2.83 -5.03
CA PHE A 88 -1.01 3.98 -4.15
C PHE A 88 -0.69 3.56 -2.72
N VAL A 89 -1.49 2.68 -2.12
CA VAL A 89 -1.27 2.20 -0.75
C VAL A 89 0.08 1.47 -0.64
N THR A 90 0.41 0.63 -1.61
CA THR A 90 1.68 -0.10 -1.67
C THR A 90 2.85 0.87 -1.69
N ALA A 91 2.79 1.90 -2.53
CA ALA A 91 3.83 2.91 -2.64
C ALA A 91 4.00 3.68 -1.31
N VAL A 92 2.92 4.03 -0.61
CA VAL A 92 3.00 4.68 0.71
C VAL A 92 3.65 3.77 1.76
N PHE A 93 3.26 2.49 1.84
CA PHE A 93 3.87 1.54 2.78
C PHE A 93 5.36 1.31 2.49
N CYS A 94 5.75 1.27 1.21
CA CYS A 94 7.14 1.17 0.79
C CYS A 94 8.01 2.35 1.27
N GLN A 95 7.47 3.58 1.31
CA GLN A 95 8.21 4.76 1.80
C GLN A 95 8.69 4.62 3.25
N TYR A 96 7.98 3.82 4.05
CA TYR A 96 8.28 3.61 5.47
C TYR A 96 8.87 2.22 5.76
N HIS A 97 9.14 1.42 4.72
CA HIS A 97 9.64 0.05 4.83
C HIS A 97 8.75 -0.83 5.72
N LEU A 98 7.43 -0.73 5.53
CA LEU A 98 6.45 -1.56 6.21
C LEU A 98 6.09 -2.78 5.36
N SER A 99 5.64 -3.84 6.02
CA SER A 99 4.99 -4.98 5.35
C SER A 99 3.69 -4.52 4.68
N LEU A 100 3.48 -4.96 3.45
CA LEU A 100 2.39 -4.47 2.60
C LEU A 100 1.03 -5.07 3.01
N PRO A 101 -0.06 -4.28 2.95
CA PRO A 101 -1.41 -4.81 3.09
C PRO A 101 -1.80 -5.65 1.86
N SER A 102 -2.55 -6.74 2.09
CA SER A 102 -3.15 -7.51 1.00
C SER A 102 -4.26 -6.71 0.31
N SER A 103 -4.61 -7.07 -0.92
CA SER A 103 -5.74 -6.43 -1.62
C SER A 103 -7.06 -6.59 -0.87
N SER A 104 -7.29 -7.72 -0.20
CA SER A 104 -8.50 -7.88 0.62
C SER A 104 -8.53 -6.92 1.82
N GLN A 105 -7.38 -6.66 2.46
CA GLN A 105 -7.28 -5.72 3.57
C GLN A 105 -7.56 -4.28 3.12
N VAL A 106 -7.00 -3.86 1.98
CA VAL A 106 -7.25 -2.52 1.43
C VAL A 106 -8.72 -2.38 0.97
N ALA A 107 -9.29 -3.44 0.38
CA ALA A 107 -10.66 -3.43 -0.14
C ALA A 107 -11.70 -3.07 0.93
N VAL A 108 -11.60 -3.67 2.13
CA VAL A 108 -12.56 -3.45 3.23
C VAL A 108 -12.63 -1.97 3.62
N ILE A 109 -11.50 -1.27 3.61
CA ILE A 109 -11.45 0.16 3.94
C ILE A 109 -11.90 0.99 2.75
N TYR A 110 -11.45 0.64 1.54
CA TYR A 110 -11.85 1.30 0.30
C TYR A 110 -13.38 1.33 0.14
N GLU A 111 -14.06 0.23 0.43
CA GLU A 111 -15.52 0.13 0.35
C GLU A 111 -16.23 1.16 1.24
N LYS A 112 -15.68 1.48 2.41
CA LYS A 112 -16.23 2.55 3.28
C LYS A 112 -16.20 3.92 2.62
N PHE A 113 -15.17 4.22 1.81
CA PHE A 113 -15.04 5.51 1.10
C PHE A 113 -15.76 5.54 -0.25
N ALA A 114 -15.89 4.40 -0.92
CA ALA A 114 -16.55 4.28 -2.21
C ALA A 114 -18.05 3.91 -2.13
N ALA A 115 -18.58 3.69 -0.93
CA ALA A 115 -19.95 3.24 -0.70
C ALA A 115 -21.01 4.09 -1.42
N GLY A 116 -22.01 3.42 -2.01
CA GLY A 116 -23.19 4.06 -2.61
C GLY A 116 -22.95 4.74 -3.97
N ARG A 117 -21.77 4.61 -4.57
CA ARG A 117 -21.44 5.22 -5.88
C ARG A 117 -21.68 4.26 -7.03
N GLN A 118 -22.27 4.77 -8.12
CA GLN A 118 -22.43 4.05 -9.39
C GLN A 118 -21.08 3.76 -10.07
N GLN A 119 -20.12 4.68 -9.94
CA GLN A 119 -18.75 4.52 -10.41
C GLN A 119 -17.81 4.67 -9.20
N PRO A 120 -17.36 3.56 -8.60
CA PRO A 120 -16.54 3.60 -7.41
C PRO A 120 -15.13 4.07 -7.80
N ARG A 121 -14.93 5.39 -7.68
CA ARG A 121 -13.65 6.08 -7.73
C ARG A 121 -13.59 7.03 -6.55
N ILE A 122 -12.39 7.22 -6.00
CA ILE A 122 -12.20 8.13 -4.88
C ILE A 122 -11.19 9.22 -5.26
N ASN A 123 -11.44 10.44 -4.82
CA ASN A 123 -10.59 11.60 -5.11
C ASN A 123 -9.33 11.60 -4.22
N THR A 124 -8.43 12.56 -4.45
CA THR A 124 -7.20 12.72 -3.65
C THR A 124 -7.47 12.77 -2.14
N SER A 125 -8.41 13.60 -1.69
CA SER A 125 -8.68 13.75 -0.24
C SER A 125 -9.18 12.45 0.37
N GLU A 126 -10.02 11.71 -0.34
CA GLU A 126 -10.51 10.39 0.08
C GLU A 126 -9.40 9.35 0.12
N CYS A 127 -8.46 9.37 -0.84
CA CYS A 127 -7.27 8.51 -0.82
C CYS A 127 -6.40 8.77 0.41
N LEU A 128 -6.20 10.04 0.77
CA LEU A 128 -5.45 10.40 1.98
C LEU A 128 -6.16 9.91 3.25
N CYS A 129 -7.48 10.09 3.34
CA CYS A 129 -8.28 9.58 4.45
C CYS A 129 -8.25 8.05 4.56
N LEU A 130 -8.27 7.35 3.42
CA LEU A 130 -8.14 5.90 3.37
C LEU A 130 -6.79 5.43 3.94
N VAL A 131 -5.70 6.09 3.57
CA VAL A 131 -4.35 5.79 4.10
C VAL A 131 -4.27 6.09 5.59
N ASP A 132 -4.78 7.23 6.05
CA ASP A 132 -4.84 7.56 7.49
C ASP A 132 -5.61 6.48 8.27
N ALA A 133 -6.80 6.11 7.78
CA ALA A 133 -7.63 5.07 8.37
C ALA A 133 -6.92 3.71 8.44
N LEU A 134 -6.25 3.31 7.35
CA LEU A 134 -5.52 2.05 7.27
C LEU A 134 -4.34 2.02 8.25
N PHE A 135 -3.55 3.09 8.33
CA PHE A 135 -2.46 3.17 9.31
C PHE A 135 -3.01 3.14 10.74
N ARG A 136 -4.00 3.98 11.07
CA ARG A 136 -4.58 4.03 12.42
C ARG A 136 -5.17 2.68 12.84
N ALA A 137 -5.90 2.02 11.94
CA ALA A 137 -6.48 0.71 12.20
C ALA A 137 -5.43 -0.39 12.36
N THR A 138 -4.36 -0.37 11.53
CA THR A 138 -3.26 -1.34 11.63
C THR A 138 -2.54 -1.25 12.98
N PHE A 139 -2.43 -0.06 13.55
CA PHE A 139 -1.75 0.16 14.83
C PHE A 139 -2.72 0.38 16.00
N TYR A 140 -4.00 0.04 15.86
CA TYR A 140 -5.02 0.25 16.89
C TYR A 140 -4.87 -0.71 18.09
N GLU A 141 -4.78 -2.02 17.89
CA GLU A 141 -4.89 -3.00 18.99
C GLU A 141 -3.78 -2.90 20.03
N GLU A 142 -2.52 -2.67 19.65
CA GLU A 142 -1.45 -2.57 20.66
C GLU A 142 -1.53 -1.27 21.49
N ALA A 143 -2.36 -0.29 21.11
CA ALA A 143 -2.63 0.86 21.98
C ALA A 143 -3.49 0.44 23.18
N VAL A 144 -4.42 -0.49 22.96
CA VAL A 144 -5.36 -0.95 23.97
C VAL A 144 -4.67 -1.92 24.93
N SER A 145 -3.86 -2.86 24.40
CA SER A 145 -3.15 -3.85 25.22
C SER A 145 -2.06 -3.27 26.14
N ASN A 146 -1.49 -2.10 25.80
CA ASN A 146 -0.51 -1.42 26.65
C ASN A 146 -1.15 -0.47 27.69
N SER A 147 -2.47 -0.25 27.64
CA SER A 147 -3.18 0.64 28.56
C SER A 147 -3.78 -0.09 29.76
N GLU A 148 -3.81 -1.43 29.77
CA GLU A 148 -4.07 -2.19 30.99
C GLU A 148 -2.83 -2.14 31.87
N ALA A 149 -2.79 -1.14 32.75
CA ALA A 149 -1.85 -1.14 33.87
C ALA A 149 -1.96 -2.48 34.62
N PRO A 150 -0.83 -3.07 35.07
CA PRO A 150 -0.87 -4.22 35.94
C PRO A 150 -1.49 -3.78 37.27
N GLU A 151 -2.81 -3.94 37.38
CA GLU A 151 -3.54 -3.73 38.62
C GLU A 151 -3.10 -4.84 39.59
N LYS A 152 -2.11 -4.50 40.42
CA LYS A 152 -1.66 -5.17 41.63
C LYS A 152 -2.40 -6.46 41.98
N ARG A 153 -1.96 -7.60 41.44
CA ARG A 153 -2.07 -8.89 42.13
C ARG A 153 -0.69 -9.29 42.62
N GLN A 154 -0.28 -8.61 43.67
CA GLN A 154 0.96 -8.92 44.35
C GLN A 154 0.75 -8.71 45.85
N ASP A 155 -0.21 -9.47 46.37
CA ASP A 155 -0.34 -9.97 47.75
C ASP A 155 -1.33 -11.15 47.64
N ASP A 156 -1.15 -12.23 48.41
CA ASP A 156 -1.97 -13.47 48.45
C ASP A 156 -1.57 -14.68 47.58
N ALA A 157 -0.31 -14.80 47.14
CA ALA A 157 0.26 -16.08 46.64
C ALA A 157 1.16 -16.79 47.66
N ALA A 158 0.95 -16.54 48.96
CA ALA A 158 1.75 -17.11 50.07
C ALA A 158 1.00 -18.16 50.92
N LEU A 159 -0.18 -18.63 50.50
CA LEU A 159 -0.83 -19.77 51.15
C LEU A 159 -1.41 -20.72 50.09
N MET A 160 -1.02 -21.99 50.17
CA MET A 160 -1.52 -23.14 49.41
C MET A 160 -0.73 -23.55 48.15
N ALA A 161 0.54 -23.94 48.31
CA ALA A 161 1.15 -24.96 47.45
C ALA A 161 2.30 -25.68 48.17
N GLU A 162 2.01 -26.42 49.25
CA GLU A 162 2.91 -27.45 49.77
C GLU A 162 2.11 -28.69 50.19
N MET A 163 2.66 -29.87 49.91
CA MET A 163 2.16 -31.25 50.12
C MET A 163 1.07 -31.74 49.13
N THR A 164 1.30 -32.73 48.26
CA THR A 164 2.04 -34.00 48.44
C THR A 164 2.47 -34.62 47.09
N ALA A 165 3.64 -35.27 47.09
CA ALA A 165 4.40 -35.82 45.95
C ALA A 165 4.14 -37.32 45.61
N VAL A 166 4.92 -37.82 44.61
CA VAL A 166 5.34 -39.22 44.30
C VAL A 166 4.49 -39.95 43.23
N ALA A 167 5.00 -40.58 42.14
CA ALA A 167 6.31 -41.19 41.78
C ALA A 167 6.61 -41.05 40.24
N ALA A 168 7.86 -40.80 39.82
CA ALA A 168 8.85 -41.71 39.20
C ALA A 168 8.34 -42.56 38.00
N THR A 169 9.00 -42.71 36.83
CA THR A 169 10.41 -43.09 36.64
C THR A 169 10.83 -42.98 35.14
N ALA A 170 12.06 -42.49 34.93
CA ALA A 170 13.09 -42.82 33.92
C ALA A 170 12.75 -43.42 32.53
N THR A 171 13.37 -42.88 31.48
CA THR A 171 14.55 -43.52 30.83
C THR A 171 15.21 -42.57 29.82
N ALA A 172 16.55 -42.53 29.88
CA ALA A 172 17.44 -41.78 29.00
C ALA A 172 18.34 -42.76 28.24
N THR A 173 18.54 -42.57 26.92
CA THR A 173 19.68 -43.07 26.11
C THR A 173 19.56 -42.39 24.72
N ALA A 174 20.39 -41.41 24.31
CA ALA A 174 21.72 -41.49 23.68
C ALA A 174 21.76 -42.44 22.45
N VAL A 175 22.28 -42.15 21.23
CA VAL A 175 23.56 -41.54 20.81
C VAL A 175 23.60 -41.32 19.26
N ALA A 176 24.54 -40.44 18.83
CA ALA A 176 25.39 -40.46 17.61
C ALA A 176 24.74 -40.34 16.20
N ALA A 177 24.94 -39.24 15.46
CA ALA A 177 26.14 -38.79 14.72
C ALA A 177 26.44 -39.57 13.42
N VAL A 178 26.39 -38.89 12.27
CA VAL A 178 27.33 -39.09 11.15
C VAL A 178 27.51 -37.79 10.38
N VAL A 179 28.78 -37.43 10.25
CA VAL A 179 29.34 -36.33 9.46
C VAL A 179 29.71 -36.90 8.10
N SER A 180 29.55 -36.14 7.02
CA SER A 180 30.38 -36.33 5.84
C SER A 180 30.60 -35.00 5.12
N ALA A 181 31.87 -34.79 4.82
CA ALA A 181 32.49 -33.55 4.43
C ALA A 181 32.87 -33.55 2.94
N ALA A 182 32.94 -32.32 2.42
CA ALA A 182 33.96 -31.78 1.53
C ALA A 182 34.13 -32.30 0.09
N SER A 183 34.24 -31.31 -0.79
CA SER A 183 35.19 -31.13 -1.92
C SER A 183 34.42 -30.73 -3.18
N ALA A 184 34.82 -29.79 -4.04
CA ALA A 184 35.90 -28.80 -4.09
C ALA A 184 35.59 -27.90 -5.31
N SER A 185 36.11 -26.67 -5.28
CA SER A 185 36.65 -25.90 -6.41
C SER A 185 35.89 -25.81 -7.75
N ARG A 186 35.51 -24.58 -8.15
CA ARG A 186 35.96 -23.91 -9.40
C ARG A 186 35.21 -22.58 -9.64
N SER A 187 35.96 -21.47 -9.67
CA SER A 187 35.61 -20.22 -10.36
C SER A 187 35.71 -20.41 -11.88
N PRO A 188 35.56 -19.37 -12.74
CA PRO A 188 34.67 -18.20 -12.75
C PRO A 188 33.82 -18.18 -14.04
N SER A 189 32.70 -17.44 -14.11
CA SER A 189 32.14 -17.03 -15.42
C SER A 189 31.30 -15.77 -15.31
N ARG A 190 31.88 -14.74 -15.94
CA ARG A 190 31.30 -13.46 -16.32
C ARG A 190 30.22 -13.72 -17.37
N SER A 191 28.97 -13.44 -17.06
CA SER A 191 27.91 -13.27 -18.06
C SER A 191 27.14 -12.00 -17.75
N GLN A 192 27.37 -11.01 -18.61
CA GLN A 192 26.46 -9.90 -18.83
C GLN A 192 25.11 -10.50 -19.22
N ALA A 193 24.04 -10.11 -18.54
CA ALA A 193 22.67 -10.36 -18.99
C ALA A 193 21.91 -9.04 -18.94
N SER A 194 21.35 -8.73 -20.09
CA SER A 194 20.72 -7.50 -20.49
C SER A 194 19.67 -6.99 -19.51
N VAL A 195 19.72 -5.67 -19.31
CA VAL A 195 18.67 -4.87 -18.70
C VAL A 195 17.42 -5.03 -19.55
N ALA A 196 16.44 -5.81 -19.07
CA ALA A 196 15.11 -5.86 -19.68
C ALA A 196 14.39 -4.56 -19.36
N SER A 197 14.22 -3.70 -20.36
CA SER A 197 13.42 -2.48 -20.25
C SER A 197 11.95 -2.83 -19.97
N PRO A 198 11.24 -2.04 -19.16
CA PRO A 198 9.85 -2.30 -18.82
C PRO A 198 8.93 -2.17 -20.05
N PRO A 199 7.87 -3.00 -20.16
CA PRO A 199 7.00 -3.08 -21.34
C PRO A 199 6.15 -1.83 -21.62
N ARG A 200 6.23 -0.79 -20.77
CA ARG A 200 5.42 0.42 -20.88
C ARG A 200 5.93 1.43 -21.91
N VAL A 201 7.25 1.45 -22.17
CA VAL A 201 7.87 2.38 -23.14
C VAL A 201 7.65 1.90 -24.59
N GLN A 202 7.63 0.58 -24.81
CA GLN A 202 7.46 0.02 -26.14
C GLN A 202 6.06 0.27 -26.72
N ASN A 203 5.02 0.24 -25.87
CA ASN A 203 3.66 0.48 -26.30
C ASN A 203 3.43 1.95 -26.70
N GLN A 204 4.03 2.90 -25.97
CA GLN A 204 3.94 4.33 -26.29
C GLN A 204 4.64 4.68 -27.60
N GLN A 205 5.81 4.06 -27.87
CA GLN A 205 6.53 4.28 -29.12
C GLN A 205 5.82 3.66 -30.33
N GLN A 206 5.11 2.54 -30.14
CA GLN A 206 4.29 1.93 -31.18
C GLN A 206 3.05 2.79 -31.51
N GLN A 207 2.44 3.43 -30.51
CA GLN A 207 1.33 4.37 -30.71
C GLN A 207 1.76 5.63 -31.49
N GLN A 208 2.93 6.20 -31.17
CA GLN A 208 3.46 7.35 -31.91
C GLN A 208 3.73 7.03 -33.39
N ARG A 209 4.21 5.82 -33.70
CA ARG A 209 4.40 5.39 -35.10
C ARG A 209 3.09 5.28 -35.88
N GLN A 210 1.99 4.86 -35.23
CA GLN A 210 0.70 4.79 -35.91
C GLN A 210 0.12 6.18 -36.23
N GLN A 211 0.29 7.16 -35.34
CA GLN A 211 -0.14 8.54 -35.62
C GLN A 211 0.63 9.15 -36.80
N GLN A 212 1.96 9.00 -36.83
CA GLN A 212 2.75 9.52 -37.97
C GLN A 212 2.37 8.89 -39.32
N GLN A 213 1.98 7.61 -39.34
CA GLN A 213 1.52 6.97 -40.57
C GLN A 213 0.17 7.53 -41.05
N GLN A 214 -0.75 7.83 -40.14
CA GLN A 214 -2.03 8.46 -40.51
C GLN A 214 -1.83 9.87 -41.06
N GLU A 215 -0.95 10.67 -40.48
CA GLU A 215 -0.67 12.02 -40.97
C GLU A 215 -0.06 12.02 -42.38
N GLN A 216 0.83 11.05 -42.68
CA GLN A 216 1.37 10.91 -44.04
C GLN A 216 0.30 10.52 -45.06
N GLN A 217 -0.65 9.66 -44.71
CA GLN A 217 -1.77 9.33 -45.61
C GLN A 217 -2.68 10.53 -45.87
N GLN A 218 -2.95 11.36 -44.87
CA GLN A 218 -3.74 12.57 -45.06
C GLN A 218 -3.05 13.58 -45.98
N GLN A 219 -1.72 13.75 -45.86
CA GLN A 219 -0.97 14.63 -46.76
C GLN A 219 -0.96 14.11 -48.20
N GLN A 220 -0.87 12.80 -48.42
CA GLN A 220 -0.97 12.21 -49.76
C GLN A 220 -2.36 12.40 -50.37
N ASN A 221 -3.43 12.16 -49.60
CA ASN A 221 -4.80 12.38 -50.07
C ASN A 221 -5.07 13.87 -50.37
N HIS A 222 -4.56 14.78 -49.54
CA HIS A 222 -4.74 16.22 -49.78
C HIS A 222 -3.96 16.70 -51.01
N SER A 223 -2.76 16.15 -51.23
CA SER A 223 -1.97 16.45 -52.43
C SER A 223 -2.67 15.96 -53.70
N GLN A 224 -3.30 14.78 -53.68
CA GLN A 224 -4.08 14.29 -54.82
C GLN A 224 -5.33 15.14 -55.08
N ALA A 225 -6.07 15.52 -54.04
CA ALA A 225 -7.25 16.37 -54.20
C ALA A 225 -6.93 17.75 -54.78
N SER A 226 -5.74 18.31 -54.50
CA SER A 226 -5.32 19.61 -55.02
C SER A 226 -4.91 19.62 -56.50
N VAL A 227 -4.60 18.45 -57.10
CA VAL A 227 -4.17 18.36 -58.50
C VAL A 227 -5.37 18.28 -59.46
N ASP A 228 -6.50 17.73 -59.03
CA ASP A 228 -7.72 17.66 -59.84
C ASP A 228 -8.47 19.00 -59.99
N GLU A 229 -8.18 20.01 -59.16
CA GLU A 229 -8.88 21.31 -59.21
C GLU A 229 -8.26 22.33 -60.18
N GLN A 230 -7.13 22.01 -60.84
CA GLN A 230 -6.47 22.92 -61.80
C GLN A 230 -6.70 22.59 -63.28
N ASP A 231 -7.42 21.52 -63.62
CA ASP A 231 -7.62 21.07 -65.02
C ASP A 231 -9.08 21.21 -65.52
N SER A 232 -9.81 22.23 -65.07
CA SER A 232 -11.19 22.50 -65.54
C SER A 232 -11.46 23.96 -65.94
N GLY A 233 -10.41 24.74 -66.19
CA GLY A 233 -10.51 26.16 -66.53
C GLY A 233 -9.93 26.53 -67.89
N ASP A 234 -10.29 25.84 -68.98
CA ASP A 234 -9.97 26.31 -70.34
C ASP A 234 -10.92 25.70 -71.39
N LEU A 235 -12.17 26.19 -71.41
CA LEU A 235 -13.10 26.03 -72.53
C LEU A 235 -13.96 27.30 -72.63
N GLU A 236 -13.41 28.34 -73.24
CA GLU A 236 -14.15 29.42 -73.93
C GLU A 236 -13.65 29.56 -75.38
#